data_AF-A0A1Q6FST7-F1
#
_entry.id   AF-A0A1Q6FST7-F1
#
_cell.length_a   1.000
_cell.length_b   1.000
_cell.length_c   1.000
_cell.angle_alpha   90.00
_cell.angle_beta   90.00
_cell.angle_gamma   90.00
#
_symmetry.space_group_name_H-M   'P 1'
#
loop_
_entity.id
_entity.type
_entity.pdbx_description
1 polymer ?
#
loop_
_entity_poly.entity_id
_entity_poly.type
_entity_poly.pdbx_seq_one_letter_code
_entity_poly.pdbx_strand_id
1 'polypeptide(L)'
;MPEFFMQESTPDSLTEKIPTFQKLRTMKQLFFHLVPVLAFGLVLAACDNDSDEWTQPYEFAWSYGAESQFSVGKPATFTDLSLGVETREWSFEDATPATSTDPEPSVVFNSKGIKTVTLTIHFLNGQVQSESFDIEVFYPLSARIKALELTPKGCIRLDTPVSFGLTEVEGNPTSYQWTFEGGTPSSSTDPAPVVTWTSANKNGARISCRLTRADDGMTTTVEQTFIVGNYPMLHPIPEKDYDPWRFELSSIGKWTLWNTTTSADDLTTNTSIVSGGADGSKQALKVTLKPGVIYQLFTRDNWVCNAQLVAGQKYEVSFWQKTDAAEGSLIVLTGIYNNLPSWSWNEYLQVLASDHWSIYFPDIPFEEQVEEMFGIWSNIEYPLTETITLPASPELMPSAEWKQVRFEFTATSAKYESLLNTYPQFALLSAGSADVNWYLDDIQINLIEE
;
A
#
# COMPACT_ATOMS: atom_id res chain seq x y z
N MET A 1 42.72 -21.44 -48.03
CA MET A 1 43.65 -20.35 -47.69
C MET A 1 43.07 -19.07 -48.29
N PRO A 2 42.68 -18.06 -47.48
CA PRO A 2 42.71 -18.02 -46.01
C PRO A 2 41.63 -18.98 -45.37
N GLU A 3 40.76 -18.74 -44.38
CA GLU A 3 40.27 -17.53 -43.71
C GLU A 3 39.81 -17.82 -42.26
N PHE A 4 40.11 -16.87 -41.37
CA PHE A 4 39.31 -16.39 -40.24
C PHE A 4 39.14 -17.16 -38.90
N PHE A 5 39.19 -16.30 -37.87
CA PHE A 5 38.80 -16.36 -36.45
C PHE A 5 39.48 -17.27 -35.41
N MET A 6 39.70 -16.62 -34.26
CA MET A 6 40.02 -17.16 -32.94
C MET A 6 38.73 -17.58 -32.22
N GLN A 7 38.83 -18.39 -31.16
CA GLN A 7 38.80 -17.86 -29.79
C GLN A 7 39.26 -18.93 -28.78
N GLU A 8 40.14 -18.57 -27.85
CA GLU A 8 40.53 -19.44 -26.73
C GLU A 8 39.62 -19.20 -25.52
N SER A 9 39.43 -20.23 -24.69
CA SER A 9 38.79 -20.14 -23.38
C SER A 9 39.48 -21.04 -22.34
N THR A 10 39.56 -20.56 -21.10
CA THR A 10 40.29 -21.16 -19.98
C THR A 10 39.43 -22.09 -19.12
N PRO A 11 40.05 -23.01 -18.34
CA PRO A 11 39.34 -24.07 -17.60
C PRO A 11 38.99 -23.69 -16.14
N ASP A 12 38.19 -24.57 -15.51
CA ASP A 12 38.05 -24.80 -14.06
C ASP A 12 37.51 -23.67 -13.15
N SER A 13 36.90 -23.93 -11.98
CA SER A 13 36.13 -25.10 -11.49
C SER A 13 35.36 -24.71 -10.22
N LEU A 14 34.35 -25.51 -9.80
CA LEU A 14 33.58 -25.38 -8.54
C LEU A 14 32.67 -24.10 -8.47
N THR A 15 31.57 -24.02 -7.71
CA THR A 15 31.15 -24.77 -6.50
C THR A 15 29.62 -25.07 -6.51
N GLU A 16 29.09 -25.60 -5.41
CA GLU A 16 27.84 -26.37 -5.24
C GLU A 16 26.46 -25.74 -5.59
N LYS A 17 25.59 -26.61 -6.13
CA LYS A 17 24.17 -26.86 -5.77
C LYS A 17 23.19 -25.66 -5.62
N ILE A 18 22.46 -25.35 -6.70
CA ILE A 18 21.02 -25.02 -6.62
C ILE A 18 20.27 -25.80 -7.73
N PRO A 19 19.36 -26.75 -7.42
CA PRO A 19 18.60 -27.49 -8.41
C PRO A 19 17.31 -26.73 -8.84
N THR A 20 17.45 -25.79 -9.76
CA THR A 20 16.33 -24.99 -10.29
C THR A 20 15.28 -25.84 -11.05
N PHE A 21 14.04 -25.35 -11.09
CA PHE A 21 12.87 -25.99 -11.72
C PHE A 21 13.06 -26.37 -13.21
N GLN A 22 13.54 -27.59 -13.52
CA GLN A 22 13.43 -28.13 -14.89
C GLN A 22 13.28 -29.65 -15.05
N LYS A 23 13.29 -30.46 -13.98
CA LYS A 23 13.04 -31.93 -14.07
C LYS A 23 11.57 -32.37 -14.12
N LEU A 24 10.61 -31.46 -13.93
CA LEU A 24 9.18 -31.77 -13.83
C LEU A 24 8.45 -31.98 -15.18
N ARG A 25 9.09 -31.73 -16.33
CA ARG A 25 8.44 -31.88 -17.66
C ARG A 25 8.66 -33.22 -18.38
N THR A 26 9.68 -34.00 -18.03
CA THR A 26 9.97 -35.30 -18.69
C THR A 26 9.40 -36.52 -17.98
N MET A 27 9.13 -36.47 -16.67
CA MET A 27 8.48 -37.60 -15.97
C MET A 27 7.02 -37.85 -16.42
N LYS A 28 6.31 -36.83 -16.94
CA LYS A 28 4.93 -36.99 -17.43
C LYS A 28 4.80 -37.83 -18.71
N GLN A 29 5.88 -38.07 -19.46
CA GLN A 29 5.84 -38.90 -20.67
C GLN A 29 6.30 -40.36 -20.46
N LEU A 30 7.11 -40.66 -19.44
CA LEU A 30 7.44 -42.06 -19.12
C LEU A 30 6.27 -42.79 -18.44
N PHE A 31 5.52 -42.12 -17.56
CA PHE A 31 4.36 -42.73 -16.89
C PHE A 31 3.26 -43.16 -17.86
N PHE A 32 3.03 -42.42 -18.95
CA PHE A 32 1.98 -42.70 -19.93
C PHE A 32 2.22 -43.94 -20.80
N HIS A 33 3.37 -44.61 -20.70
CA HIS A 33 3.67 -45.83 -21.45
C HIS A 33 4.00 -47.06 -20.57
N LEU A 34 4.09 -46.89 -19.24
CA LEU A 34 4.21 -48.03 -18.30
C LEU A 34 2.86 -48.59 -17.83
N VAL A 35 1.82 -47.75 -17.74
CA VAL A 35 0.47 -48.18 -17.32
C VAL A 35 -0.11 -49.30 -18.21
N PRO A 36 -0.03 -49.26 -19.56
CA PRO A 36 -0.56 -50.34 -20.40
C PRO A 36 0.21 -51.67 -20.25
N VAL A 37 1.49 -51.61 -19.88
CA VAL A 37 2.37 -52.81 -19.84
C VAL A 37 2.22 -53.54 -18.51
N LEU A 38 2.10 -52.84 -17.37
CA LEU A 38 1.72 -53.49 -16.11
C LEU A 38 0.30 -54.08 -16.17
N ALA A 39 -0.64 -53.37 -16.80
CA ALA A 39 -2.02 -53.83 -16.94
C ALA A 39 -2.15 -55.13 -17.77
N PHE A 40 -1.28 -55.35 -18.76
CA PHE A 40 -1.31 -56.57 -19.58
C PHE A 40 -0.49 -57.74 -18.99
N GLY A 41 0.48 -57.45 -18.12
CA GLY A 41 1.32 -58.48 -17.47
C GLY A 41 0.59 -59.26 -16.35
N LEU A 42 -0.39 -58.67 -15.70
CA LEU A 42 -1.12 -59.29 -14.57
C LEU A 42 -2.28 -60.21 -15.00
N VAL A 43 -2.71 -60.17 -16.26
CA VAL A 43 -3.91 -60.88 -16.75
C VAL A 43 -3.69 -62.37 -17.00
N LEU A 44 -2.44 -62.86 -16.99
CA LEU A 44 -2.09 -64.26 -17.30
C LEU A 44 -1.40 -65.00 -16.15
N ALA A 45 -1.43 -64.46 -14.93
CA ALA A 45 -0.87 -65.07 -13.72
C ALA A 45 -1.90 -65.26 -12.59
N ALA A 46 -3.19 -65.09 -12.89
CA ALA A 46 -4.30 -65.23 -11.94
C ALA A 46 -5.26 -66.36 -12.36
N CYS A 47 -4.70 -67.56 -12.57
CA CYS A 47 -5.42 -68.78 -12.94
C CYS A 47 -4.96 -70.00 -12.10
N ASP A 48 -4.65 -69.80 -10.81
CA ASP A 48 -4.74 -70.86 -9.82
C ASP A 48 -6.14 -70.82 -9.19
N ASN A 49 -6.73 -72.00 -8.94
CA ASN A 49 -8.12 -72.15 -8.51
C ASN A 49 -8.29 -72.04 -6.99
N ASP A 50 -7.93 -70.90 -6.41
CA ASP A 50 -8.40 -70.53 -5.07
C ASP A 50 -9.69 -69.72 -5.22
N SER A 51 -10.82 -70.34 -4.82
CA SER A 51 -12.15 -69.72 -4.88
C SER A 51 -12.42 -68.83 -3.67
N ASP A 52 -11.44 -68.03 -3.27
CA ASP A 52 -11.63 -66.98 -2.28
C ASP A 52 -12.46 -65.87 -2.93
N GLU A 53 -13.70 -65.73 -2.46
CA GLU A 53 -14.60 -64.67 -2.92
C GLU A 53 -13.94 -63.31 -2.72
N TRP A 54 -13.96 -62.45 -3.75
CA TRP A 54 -13.50 -61.07 -3.60
C TRP A 54 -14.45 -60.31 -2.67
N THR A 55 -14.16 -60.39 -1.37
CA THR A 55 -14.89 -59.67 -0.34
C THR A 55 -14.49 -58.20 -0.44
N GLN A 56 -15.47 -57.35 -0.74
CA GLN A 56 -15.25 -55.90 -0.68
C GLN A 56 -14.81 -55.54 0.76
N PRO A 57 -13.71 -54.78 0.95
CA PRO A 57 -13.26 -54.40 2.27
C PRO A 57 -14.29 -53.47 2.92
N TYR A 58 -14.65 -53.79 4.16
CA TYR A 58 -15.42 -52.92 5.04
C TYR A 58 -14.44 -52.27 6.01
N GLU A 59 -14.32 -50.95 5.93
CA GLU A 59 -13.39 -50.17 6.75
C GLU A 59 -14.15 -48.96 7.26
N PHE A 60 -14.05 -48.67 8.55
CA PHE A 60 -14.62 -47.47 9.17
C PHE A 60 -13.49 -46.48 9.39
N ALA A 61 -13.51 -45.36 8.69
CA ALA A 61 -12.43 -44.38 8.73
C ALA A 61 -12.98 -42.97 8.46
N TRP A 62 -12.38 -41.97 9.09
CA TRP A 62 -12.77 -40.58 8.91
C TRP A 62 -11.59 -39.65 9.14
N SER A 63 -11.75 -38.39 8.73
CA SER A 63 -10.85 -37.30 9.09
C SER A 63 -11.63 -36.00 9.25
N TYR A 64 -10.93 -34.97 9.73
CA TYR A 64 -11.45 -33.61 9.84
C TYR A 64 -10.37 -32.60 9.44
N GLY A 65 -10.79 -31.35 9.20
CA GLY A 65 -9.90 -30.25 8.83
C GLY A 65 -8.86 -29.91 9.91
N ALA A 66 -7.92 -29.02 9.59
CA ALA A 66 -6.92 -28.59 10.57
C ALA A 66 -7.61 -27.95 11.80
N GLU A 67 -7.09 -28.24 13.00
CA GLU A 67 -7.72 -27.84 14.28
C GLU A 67 -8.00 -26.33 14.38
N SER A 68 -7.18 -25.52 13.70
CA SER A 68 -7.36 -24.06 13.56
C SER A 68 -8.65 -23.63 12.83
N GLN A 69 -9.44 -24.55 12.27
CA GLN A 69 -10.77 -24.29 11.71
C GLN A 69 -11.88 -24.27 12.78
N PHE A 70 -11.69 -24.90 13.94
CA PHE A 70 -12.70 -25.02 14.99
C PHE A 70 -12.84 -23.73 15.81
N SER A 71 -13.41 -22.71 15.17
CA SER A 71 -13.80 -21.45 15.81
C SER A 71 -15.30 -21.18 15.63
N VAL A 72 -15.93 -20.62 16.66
CA VAL A 72 -17.34 -20.19 16.61
C VAL A 72 -17.60 -19.31 15.38
N GLY A 73 -18.63 -19.64 14.60
CA GLY A 73 -18.97 -18.89 13.40
C GLY A 73 -18.05 -19.12 12.19
N LYS A 74 -17.14 -20.10 12.23
CA LYS A 74 -16.32 -20.53 11.07
C LYS A 74 -16.77 -21.90 10.56
N PRO A 75 -16.66 -22.17 9.24
CA PRO A 75 -16.90 -23.50 8.69
C PRO A 75 -15.79 -24.48 9.13
N ALA A 76 -16.21 -25.62 9.66
CA ALA A 76 -15.37 -26.78 9.93
C ALA A 76 -15.77 -27.92 8.99
N THR A 77 -14.80 -28.58 8.37
CA THR A 77 -15.02 -29.66 7.40
C THR A 77 -14.63 -31.01 7.95
N PHE A 78 -15.45 -32.03 7.67
CA PHE A 78 -15.19 -33.43 8.00
C PHE A 78 -15.17 -34.27 6.72
N THR A 79 -14.63 -35.49 6.79
CA THR A 79 -14.56 -36.40 5.63
C THR A 79 -14.76 -37.84 6.07
N ASP A 80 -15.72 -38.52 5.45
CA ASP A 80 -15.89 -39.97 5.51
C ASP A 80 -14.87 -40.64 4.57
N LEU A 81 -14.06 -41.54 5.11
CA LEU A 81 -13.05 -42.32 4.39
C LEU A 81 -13.40 -43.82 4.36
N SER A 82 -14.61 -44.18 4.80
CA SER A 82 -15.05 -45.56 5.01
C SER A 82 -15.27 -46.32 3.69
N LEU A 83 -15.03 -47.63 3.71
CA LEU A 83 -15.19 -48.53 2.57
C LEU A 83 -16.38 -49.48 2.75
N GLY A 84 -17.07 -49.82 1.65
CA GLY A 84 -18.24 -50.71 1.68
C GLY A 84 -19.53 -50.08 2.24
N VAL A 85 -19.61 -48.74 2.27
CA VAL A 85 -20.74 -47.96 2.82
C VAL A 85 -22.02 -48.14 1.98
N GLU A 86 -23.13 -48.43 2.65
CA GLU A 86 -24.51 -48.34 2.13
C GLU A 86 -25.10 -46.95 2.41
N THR A 87 -25.07 -46.52 3.67
CA THR A 87 -25.46 -45.16 4.09
C THR A 87 -24.53 -44.61 5.18
N ARG A 88 -24.49 -43.28 5.30
CA ARG A 88 -23.77 -42.55 6.35
C ARG A 88 -24.69 -41.53 7.01
N GLU A 89 -24.49 -41.29 8.30
CA GLU A 89 -25.06 -40.17 9.03
C GLU A 89 -24.01 -39.57 9.96
N TRP A 90 -23.73 -38.29 9.77
CA TRP A 90 -22.99 -37.45 10.70
C TRP A 90 -23.95 -36.76 11.66
N SER A 91 -23.57 -36.63 12.93
CA SER A 91 -24.19 -35.69 13.87
C SER A 91 -23.14 -34.82 14.56
N PHE A 92 -23.51 -33.56 14.81
CA PHE A 92 -22.63 -32.50 15.30
C PHE A 92 -23.29 -31.77 16.47
N GLU A 93 -22.70 -31.85 17.66
CA GLU A 93 -23.19 -31.13 18.82
C GLU A 93 -23.07 -29.61 18.64
N ASP A 94 -24.20 -28.90 18.77
CA ASP A 94 -24.26 -27.43 18.68
C ASP A 94 -23.60 -26.85 17.42
N ALA A 95 -23.83 -27.51 16.27
CA ALA A 95 -23.48 -27.01 14.95
C ALA A 95 -24.70 -26.79 14.04
N THR A 96 -24.49 -26.01 12.98
CA THR A 96 -25.45 -25.78 11.91
C THR A 96 -24.83 -26.15 10.56
N PRO A 97 -25.39 -27.12 9.80
CA PRO A 97 -26.44 -28.06 10.20
C PRO A 97 -25.97 -29.03 11.30
N ALA A 98 -26.91 -29.54 12.09
CA ALA A 98 -26.62 -30.47 13.20
C ALA A 98 -26.44 -31.93 12.76
N THR A 99 -26.82 -32.28 11.52
CA THR A 99 -26.56 -33.58 10.90
C THR A 99 -26.27 -33.42 9.40
N SER A 100 -25.64 -34.43 8.78
CA SER A 100 -25.53 -34.54 7.32
C SER A 100 -25.33 -35.99 6.87
N THR A 101 -25.77 -36.30 5.64
CA THR A 101 -25.52 -37.57 4.93
C THR A 101 -24.42 -37.46 3.86
N ASP A 102 -23.79 -36.28 3.73
CA ASP A 102 -22.73 -36.02 2.76
C ASP A 102 -21.41 -36.72 3.18
N PRO A 103 -20.55 -37.14 2.23
CA PRO A 103 -19.24 -37.67 2.55
C PRO A 103 -18.27 -36.58 3.05
N GLU A 104 -18.47 -35.32 2.66
CA GLU A 104 -17.64 -34.16 3.02
C GLU A 104 -18.50 -33.01 3.58
N PRO A 105 -19.11 -33.16 4.78
CA PRO A 105 -19.96 -32.11 5.33
C PRO A 105 -19.15 -30.92 5.84
N SER A 106 -19.75 -29.74 5.70
CA SER A 106 -19.22 -28.46 6.21
C SER A 106 -20.25 -27.83 7.14
N VAL A 107 -19.87 -27.59 8.39
CA VAL A 107 -20.78 -27.14 9.47
C VAL A 107 -20.18 -25.97 10.24
N VAL A 108 -21.03 -25.19 10.91
CA VAL A 108 -20.61 -24.05 11.74
C VAL A 108 -21.04 -24.27 13.19
N PHE A 109 -20.08 -24.31 14.11
CA PHE A 109 -20.37 -24.44 15.55
C PHE A 109 -20.82 -23.11 16.16
N ASN A 110 -21.90 -23.14 16.97
CA ASN A 110 -22.59 -21.94 17.43
C ASN A 110 -21.99 -21.37 18.73
N SER A 111 -21.34 -22.18 19.56
CA SER A 111 -20.70 -21.76 20.81
C SER A 111 -19.39 -22.49 21.08
N LYS A 112 -18.56 -21.93 21.97
CA LYS A 112 -17.24 -22.47 22.31
C LYS A 112 -17.29 -23.65 23.29
N GLY A 113 -16.16 -24.31 23.48
CA GLY A 113 -15.96 -25.48 24.35
C GLY A 113 -15.90 -26.78 23.57
N ILE A 114 -15.80 -27.89 24.28
CA ILE A 114 -15.82 -29.25 23.70
C ILE A 114 -17.17 -29.50 23.01
N LYS A 115 -17.14 -30.16 21.85
CA LYS A 115 -18.31 -30.59 21.07
C LYS A 115 -18.12 -32.04 20.62
N THR A 116 -19.15 -32.85 20.86
CA THR A 116 -19.22 -34.22 20.37
C THR A 116 -19.54 -34.23 18.87
N VAL A 117 -18.76 -34.97 18.08
CA VAL A 117 -19.07 -35.29 16.68
C VAL A 117 -19.18 -36.81 16.56
N THR A 118 -20.20 -37.31 15.85
CA THR A 118 -20.41 -38.75 15.65
C THR A 118 -20.59 -39.06 14.18
N LEU A 119 -19.87 -40.07 13.69
CA LEU A 119 -20.13 -40.70 12.39
C LEU A 119 -20.79 -42.06 12.62
N THR A 120 -21.88 -42.33 11.91
CA THR A 120 -22.52 -43.65 11.83
C THR A 120 -22.52 -44.13 10.38
N ILE A 121 -22.04 -45.35 10.16
CA ILE A 121 -21.99 -46.02 8.86
C ILE A 121 -22.83 -47.29 8.91
N HIS A 122 -23.74 -47.43 7.96
CA HIS A 122 -24.32 -48.71 7.60
C HIS A 122 -23.52 -49.28 6.43
N PHE A 123 -23.04 -50.51 6.57
CA PHE A 123 -22.26 -51.21 5.55
C PHE A 123 -23.14 -52.12 4.69
N LEU A 124 -22.74 -52.36 3.44
CA LEU A 124 -23.45 -53.21 2.47
C LEU A 124 -23.58 -54.70 2.88
N ASN A 125 -22.96 -55.12 3.99
CA ASN A 125 -23.15 -56.42 4.64
C ASN A 125 -24.20 -56.41 5.77
N GLY A 126 -24.89 -55.29 5.99
CA GLY A 126 -25.86 -55.10 7.07
C GLY A 126 -25.24 -54.89 8.46
N GLN A 127 -23.92 -54.73 8.58
CA GLN A 127 -23.30 -54.25 9.82
C GLN A 127 -23.46 -52.74 9.96
N VAL A 128 -23.43 -52.25 11.21
CA VAL A 128 -23.48 -50.83 11.54
C VAL A 128 -22.34 -50.53 12.51
N GLN A 129 -21.55 -49.50 12.22
CA GLN A 129 -20.53 -48.97 13.12
C GLN A 129 -20.80 -47.50 13.38
N SER A 130 -20.57 -47.06 14.60
CA SER A 130 -20.82 -45.69 15.05
C SER A 130 -19.75 -45.32 16.06
N GLU A 131 -19.05 -44.21 15.83
CA GLU A 131 -18.00 -43.71 16.72
C GLU A 131 -18.16 -42.21 16.93
N SER A 132 -18.01 -41.79 18.18
CA SER A 132 -18.05 -40.40 18.62
C SER A 132 -16.66 -39.95 19.02
N PHE A 133 -16.29 -38.73 18.65
CA PHE A 133 -15.04 -38.09 19.03
C PHE A 133 -15.29 -36.62 19.40
N ASP A 134 -14.47 -36.11 20.32
CA ASP A 134 -14.55 -34.75 20.80
C ASP A 134 -13.64 -33.82 19.98
N ILE A 135 -14.12 -32.62 19.70
CA ILE A 135 -13.30 -31.48 19.24
C ILE A 135 -13.44 -30.32 20.22
N GLU A 136 -12.44 -29.45 20.34
CA GLU A 136 -12.56 -28.21 21.10
C GLU A 136 -12.77 -27.01 20.17
N VAL A 137 -13.88 -26.28 20.37
CA VAL A 137 -14.24 -25.10 19.58
C VAL A 137 -13.87 -23.84 20.35
N PHE A 138 -13.02 -23.00 19.76
CA PHE A 138 -12.56 -21.75 20.36
C PHE A 138 -13.37 -20.54 19.86
N TYR A 139 -13.15 -19.36 20.45
CA TYR A 139 -13.54 -18.12 19.77
C TYR A 139 -12.51 -17.78 18.68
N PRO A 140 -12.91 -17.11 17.58
CA PRO A 140 -11.98 -16.50 16.65
C PRO A 140 -10.92 -15.65 17.37
N LEU A 141 -9.67 -15.73 16.93
CA LEU A 141 -8.62 -14.85 17.42
C LEU A 141 -8.63 -13.57 16.58
N SER A 142 -9.04 -12.45 17.18
CA SER A 142 -9.19 -11.15 16.49
C SER A 142 -8.82 -9.99 17.42
N ALA A 143 -8.46 -8.85 16.83
CA ALA A 143 -8.18 -7.59 17.51
C ALA A 143 -8.11 -6.43 16.49
N ARG A 144 -8.03 -5.19 16.99
CA ARG A 144 -7.47 -4.04 16.26
C ARG A 144 -6.29 -3.45 17.00
N ILE A 145 -5.35 -2.86 16.26
CA ILE A 145 -4.31 -2.00 16.83
C ILE A 145 -4.97 -0.74 17.40
N LYS A 146 -4.47 -0.30 18.55
CA LYS A 146 -4.75 0.97 19.17
C LYS A 146 -3.42 1.68 19.43
N ALA A 147 -3.34 2.95 19.03
CA ALA A 147 -2.27 3.86 19.42
C ALA A 147 -2.87 5.00 20.24
N LEU A 148 -2.09 5.53 21.17
CA LEU A 148 -2.37 6.74 21.96
C LEU A 148 -1.36 7.85 21.58
N GLU A 149 -1.38 8.99 22.25
CA GLU A 149 -0.46 10.13 22.03
C GLU A 149 -0.39 10.73 20.59
N LEU A 150 -1.18 10.21 19.65
CA LEU A 150 -1.27 10.71 18.27
C LEU A 150 -1.74 12.17 18.21
N THR A 151 -1.45 12.84 17.09
CA THR A 151 -2.01 14.17 16.78
C THR A 151 -3.52 14.09 16.47
N PRO A 152 -4.26 15.23 16.45
CA PRO A 152 -5.67 15.26 16.04
C PRO A 152 -5.94 14.68 14.65
N LYS A 153 -4.96 14.73 13.72
CA LYS A 153 -5.04 14.06 12.40
C LYS A 153 -4.59 12.59 12.39
N GLY A 154 -4.20 12.03 13.54
CA GLY A 154 -3.80 10.62 13.68
C GLY A 154 -2.33 10.35 13.36
N CYS A 155 -1.48 11.37 13.28
CA CYS A 155 -0.04 11.20 13.06
C CYS A 155 0.71 10.83 14.34
N ILE A 156 1.83 10.14 14.17
CA ILE A 156 2.85 9.94 15.19
C ILE A 156 3.75 11.19 15.21
N ARG A 157 3.80 11.90 16.34
CA ARG A 157 4.76 13.00 16.55
C ARG A 157 6.20 12.46 16.58
N LEU A 158 7.14 13.23 16.02
CA LEU A 158 8.57 12.92 16.15
C LEU A 158 9.05 13.09 17.59
N ASP A 159 10.08 12.32 17.96
CA ASP A 159 10.78 12.34 19.25
C ASP A 159 9.88 12.21 20.49
N THR A 160 8.63 11.80 20.27
CA THR A 160 7.57 11.66 21.26
C THR A 160 7.25 10.18 21.48
N PRO A 161 7.18 9.70 22.72
CA PRO A 161 6.73 8.33 23.01
C PRO A 161 5.25 8.13 22.67
N VAL A 162 4.95 7.08 21.90
CA VAL A 162 3.60 6.64 21.53
C VAL A 162 3.33 5.29 22.16
N SER A 163 2.24 5.19 22.94
CA SER A 163 1.80 3.93 23.54
C SER A 163 0.91 3.14 22.57
N PHE A 164 1.32 1.91 22.26
CA PHE A 164 0.51 0.97 21.49
C PHE A 164 -0.19 -0.05 22.39
N GLY A 165 -1.23 -0.68 21.86
CA GLY A 165 -1.95 -1.76 22.49
C GLY A 165 -3.03 -2.28 21.55
N LEU A 166 -3.96 -3.07 22.08
CA LEU A 166 -5.04 -3.68 21.30
C LEU A 166 -6.42 -3.28 21.83
N THR A 167 -7.41 -3.25 20.93
CA THR A 167 -8.83 -3.08 21.22
C THR A 167 -9.63 -4.12 20.44
N GLU A 168 -10.93 -4.29 20.75
CA GLU A 168 -11.80 -5.31 20.12
C GLU A 168 -11.18 -6.74 20.17
N VAL A 169 -10.53 -7.08 21.29
CA VAL A 169 -9.76 -8.33 21.42
C VAL A 169 -10.69 -9.52 21.70
N GLU A 170 -10.72 -10.47 20.77
CA GLU A 170 -11.40 -11.76 20.92
C GLU A 170 -10.39 -12.91 21.05
N GLY A 171 -10.87 -14.07 21.50
CA GLY A 171 -10.09 -15.30 21.44
C GLY A 171 -8.96 -15.45 22.46
N ASN A 172 -8.89 -14.58 23.49
CA ASN A 172 -7.94 -14.68 24.62
C ASN A 172 -6.46 -14.89 24.19
N PRO A 173 -5.83 -13.94 23.48
CA PRO A 173 -4.40 -13.99 23.18
C PRO A 173 -3.56 -14.04 24.45
N THR A 174 -2.57 -14.93 24.46
CA THR A 174 -1.64 -15.18 25.57
C THR A 174 -0.25 -14.60 25.34
N SER A 175 0.13 -14.32 24.09
CA SER A 175 1.38 -13.64 23.76
C SER A 175 1.27 -12.79 22.50
N TYR A 176 2.20 -11.84 22.39
CA TYR A 176 2.22 -10.78 21.38
C TYR A 176 3.63 -10.68 20.78
N GLN A 177 3.71 -10.37 19.49
CA GLN A 177 4.95 -10.05 18.80
C GLN A 177 4.70 -8.84 17.89
N TRP A 178 5.12 -7.68 18.37
CA TRP A 178 5.00 -6.40 17.68
C TRP A 178 6.21 -6.12 16.78
N THR A 179 5.96 -5.44 15.66
CA THR A 179 6.98 -4.83 14.79
C THR A 179 6.60 -3.37 14.52
N PHE A 180 7.58 -2.47 14.56
CA PHE A 180 7.42 -1.03 14.37
C PHE A 180 8.40 -0.53 13.30
N GLU A 181 7.92 -0.31 12.08
CA GLU A 181 8.76 0.17 10.97
C GLU A 181 9.37 1.54 11.28
N GLY A 182 10.69 1.64 11.32
CA GLY A 182 11.41 2.87 11.68
C GLY A 182 11.32 3.29 13.16
N GLY A 183 10.58 2.54 13.98
CA GLY A 183 10.38 2.85 15.40
C GLY A 183 11.52 2.34 16.28
N THR A 184 11.72 2.96 17.43
CA THR A 184 12.63 2.52 18.50
C THR A 184 11.83 2.29 19.79
N PRO A 185 11.78 1.05 20.33
CA PRO A 185 12.31 -0.18 19.77
C PRO A 185 11.53 -0.64 18.52
N SER A 186 12.21 -1.29 17.57
CA SER A 186 11.61 -1.74 16.30
C SER A 186 10.76 -3.02 16.42
N SER A 187 10.74 -3.65 17.61
CA SER A 187 9.89 -4.79 17.95
C SER A 187 9.70 -4.89 19.46
N SER A 188 8.65 -5.57 19.90
CA SER A 188 8.39 -5.85 21.32
C SER A 188 7.52 -7.09 21.52
N THR A 189 7.58 -7.69 22.70
CA THR A 189 6.65 -8.75 23.15
C THR A 189 5.73 -8.29 24.28
N ASP A 190 5.80 -7.00 24.65
CA ASP A 190 4.93 -6.39 25.65
C ASP A 190 3.48 -6.27 25.11
N PRO A 191 2.43 -6.50 25.90
CA PRO A 191 1.05 -6.20 25.49
C PRO A 191 0.77 -4.71 25.25
N ALA A 192 1.52 -3.80 25.88
CA ALA A 192 1.33 -2.34 25.81
C ALA A 192 2.68 -1.59 25.58
N PRO A 193 3.36 -1.82 24.45
CA PRO A 193 4.68 -1.27 24.20
C PRO A 193 4.65 0.24 23.90
N VAL A 194 5.68 0.94 24.37
CA VAL A 194 5.90 2.37 24.07
C VAL A 194 7.07 2.51 23.09
N VAL A 195 6.88 3.30 22.04
CA VAL A 195 7.80 3.40 20.89
C VAL A 195 7.98 4.87 20.48
N THR A 196 9.15 5.23 19.95
CA THR A 196 9.47 6.59 19.48
C THR A 196 10.08 6.55 18.08
N TRP A 197 9.77 7.55 17.26
CA TRP A 197 10.34 7.74 15.92
C TRP A 197 11.14 9.03 15.86
N THR A 198 12.39 8.96 15.40
CA THR A 198 13.32 10.10 15.27
C THR A 198 13.52 10.52 13.81
N SER A 199 12.65 10.07 12.91
CA SER A 199 12.71 10.32 11.47
C SER A 199 11.30 10.24 10.87
N ALA A 200 10.95 11.20 10.01
CA ALA A 200 9.62 11.30 9.41
C ALA A 200 9.39 10.19 8.38
N ASN A 201 8.13 9.78 8.24
CA ASN A 201 7.67 8.88 7.18
C ASN A 201 6.29 9.31 6.67
N LYS A 202 6.33 10.13 5.61
CA LYS A 202 5.21 10.62 4.78
C LYS A 202 4.39 9.53 4.07
N ASN A 203 4.94 8.33 3.93
CA ASN A 203 4.25 7.16 3.36
C ASN A 203 3.63 6.28 4.45
N GLY A 204 3.93 6.59 5.71
CA GLY A 204 3.47 5.88 6.89
C GLY A 204 4.36 4.69 7.26
N ALA A 205 4.61 4.56 8.56
CA ALA A 205 5.22 3.38 9.15
C ALA A 205 4.16 2.29 9.32
N ARG A 206 4.44 1.07 8.87
CA ARG A 206 3.63 -0.11 9.14
C ARG A 206 3.94 -0.64 10.53
N ILE A 207 2.92 -0.73 11.36
CA ILE A 207 2.95 -1.39 12.66
C ILE A 207 2.17 -2.69 12.52
N SER A 208 2.74 -3.79 13.01
CA SER A 208 2.07 -5.10 13.05
C SER A 208 2.17 -5.72 14.43
N CYS A 209 1.16 -6.51 14.80
CA CYS A 209 1.17 -7.36 15.99
C CYS A 209 0.70 -8.75 15.60
N ARG A 210 1.56 -9.76 15.79
CA ARG A 210 1.14 -11.16 15.76
C ARG A 210 0.71 -11.58 17.15
N LEU A 211 -0.54 -12.01 17.27
CA LEU A 211 -1.13 -12.55 18.49
C LEU A 211 -1.02 -14.09 18.46
N THR A 212 -0.87 -14.72 19.63
CA THR A 212 -0.95 -16.18 19.78
C THR A 212 -1.85 -16.53 20.97
N ARG A 213 -2.77 -17.47 20.80
CA ARG A 213 -3.44 -18.20 21.90
C ARG A 213 -2.65 -19.48 22.20
N ALA A 214 -2.43 -19.78 23.47
CA ALA A 214 -1.67 -20.96 23.88
C ALA A 214 -2.46 -22.26 23.74
N ASP A 215 -3.77 -22.20 24.01
CA ASP A 215 -4.67 -23.37 24.14
C ASP A 215 -4.70 -24.26 22.88
N ASP A 216 -4.71 -23.65 21.70
CA ASP A 216 -4.73 -24.30 20.36
C ASP A 216 -3.55 -23.90 19.46
N GLY A 217 -2.62 -23.10 19.99
CA GLY A 217 -1.52 -22.52 19.22
C GLY A 217 -1.94 -21.57 18.09
N MET A 218 -3.22 -21.15 18.02
CA MET A 218 -3.71 -20.30 16.93
C MET A 218 -3.01 -18.94 16.95
N THR A 219 -2.60 -18.46 15.77
CA THR A 219 -2.00 -17.13 15.61
C THR A 219 -2.67 -16.33 14.51
N THR A 220 -2.87 -15.05 14.76
CA THR A 220 -3.33 -14.06 13.77
C THR A 220 -2.39 -12.86 13.77
N THR A 221 -2.37 -12.08 12.69
CA THR A 221 -1.60 -10.84 12.61
C THR A 221 -2.53 -9.69 12.29
N VAL A 222 -2.49 -8.64 13.10
CA VAL A 222 -3.18 -7.37 12.86
C VAL A 222 -2.16 -6.32 12.45
N GLU A 223 -2.52 -5.42 11.53
CA GLU A 223 -1.61 -4.43 10.96
C GLU A 223 -2.32 -3.09 10.76
N GLN A 224 -1.57 -2.00 10.91
CA GLN A 224 -2.03 -0.64 10.65
C GLN A 224 -0.85 0.25 10.29
N THR A 225 -1.06 1.18 9.36
CA THR A 225 -0.07 2.17 8.94
C THR A 225 -0.39 3.53 9.57
N PHE A 226 0.62 4.20 10.12
CA PHE A 226 0.50 5.54 10.71
C PHE A 226 1.53 6.49 10.07
N ILE A 227 1.11 7.70 9.70
CA ILE A 227 2.01 8.75 9.21
C ILE A 227 2.89 9.24 10.36
N VAL A 228 4.19 9.41 10.11
CA VAL A 228 5.18 9.83 11.12
C VAL A 228 5.71 11.22 10.77
N GLY A 229 5.56 12.18 11.68
CA GLY A 229 5.81 13.61 11.45
C GLY A 229 4.56 14.38 11.05
N ASN A 230 4.75 15.51 10.35
CA ASN A 230 3.70 16.42 9.92
C ASN A 230 2.66 15.71 9.02
N TYR A 231 1.38 16.09 9.12
CA TYR A 231 0.31 15.46 8.32
C TYR A 231 0.30 16.04 6.88
N PRO A 232 0.48 15.23 5.81
CA PRO A 232 0.49 15.72 4.44
C PRO A 232 -0.90 16.11 3.97
N MET A 233 -1.01 17.31 3.40
CA MET A 233 -2.24 17.89 2.86
C MET A 233 -2.36 17.73 1.33
N LEU A 234 -1.27 17.35 0.65
CA LEU A 234 -1.24 17.03 -0.77
C LEU A 234 -1.19 15.50 -0.95
N HIS A 235 -2.15 14.98 -1.72
CA HIS A 235 -2.32 13.55 -1.96
C HIS A 235 -2.45 13.27 -3.47
N PRO A 236 -1.89 12.15 -3.98
CA PRO A 236 -2.27 11.63 -5.28
C PRO A 236 -3.69 11.05 -5.25
N ILE A 237 -4.23 10.72 -6.42
CA ILE A 237 -5.51 10.00 -6.61
C ILE A 237 -5.21 8.69 -7.36
N PRO A 238 -4.76 7.61 -6.69
CA PRO A 238 -4.36 6.36 -7.34
C PRO A 238 -5.47 5.72 -8.19
N GLU A 239 -6.73 5.90 -7.80
CA GLU A 239 -7.93 5.40 -8.50
C GLU A 239 -8.18 6.12 -9.84
N LYS A 240 -7.45 7.21 -10.10
CA LYS A 240 -7.42 7.97 -11.36
C LYS A 240 -6.03 7.97 -12.00
N ASP A 241 -5.09 7.18 -11.46
CA ASP A 241 -3.66 7.17 -11.85
C ASP A 241 -2.99 8.57 -11.75
N TYR A 242 -3.53 9.46 -10.90
CA TYR A 242 -3.25 10.90 -10.93
C TYR A 242 -2.29 11.35 -9.81
N ASP A 243 -1.11 11.86 -10.15
CA ASP A 243 -0.11 12.34 -9.17
C ASP A 243 0.74 13.52 -9.71
N PRO A 244 0.32 14.77 -9.45
CA PRO A 244 1.03 15.99 -9.85
C PRO A 244 2.03 16.47 -8.79
N TRP A 245 2.18 15.73 -7.68
CA TRP A 245 2.93 16.15 -6.49
C TRP A 245 4.22 15.37 -6.29
N ARG A 246 4.16 14.05 -6.48
CA ARG A 246 5.28 13.12 -6.30
C ARG A 246 5.70 12.45 -7.61
N PHE A 247 4.94 12.65 -8.69
CA PHE A 247 5.23 12.16 -10.05
C PHE A 247 5.45 10.64 -10.17
N GLU A 248 4.92 9.82 -9.25
CA GLU A 248 5.18 8.38 -9.18
C GLU A 248 4.14 7.51 -9.92
N LEU A 249 3.01 8.09 -10.33
CA LEU A 249 1.96 7.42 -11.12
C LEU A 249 2.11 7.68 -12.63
N SER A 250 1.48 6.86 -13.49
CA SER A 250 1.68 6.97 -14.95
C SER A 250 0.93 8.14 -15.58
N SER A 251 -0.22 8.54 -15.01
CA SER A 251 -0.96 9.73 -15.37
C SER A 251 -0.71 10.85 -14.34
N ILE A 252 0.55 11.27 -14.21
CA ILE A 252 1.05 12.51 -13.60
C ILE A 252 0.13 13.76 -13.67
N GLY A 253 -0.86 13.80 -14.57
CA GLY A 253 -1.99 14.71 -14.52
C GLY A 253 -2.03 15.72 -15.66
N LYS A 254 -2.32 16.97 -15.32
CA LYS A 254 -2.16 18.15 -16.18
C LYS A 254 -1.77 19.33 -15.29
N TRP A 255 -0.59 19.90 -15.52
CA TRP A 255 -0.05 21.06 -14.81
C TRP A 255 0.24 22.16 -15.82
N THR A 256 -0.13 23.40 -15.50
CA THR A 256 0.20 24.54 -16.35
C THR A 256 1.64 24.99 -16.13
N LEU A 257 2.42 25.05 -17.21
CA LEU A 257 3.63 25.85 -17.33
C LEU A 257 3.34 27.06 -18.23
N TRP A 258 3.02 28.20 -17.64
CA TRP A 258 2.67 29.43 -18.37
C TRP A 258 3.94 30.18 -18.81
N ASN A 259 4.03 30.53 -20.09
CA ASN A 259 5.09 31.35 -20.67
C ASN A 259 4.63 32.83 -20.72
N THR A 260 5.25 33.71 -19.93
CA THR A 260 4.81 35.12 -19.84
C THR A 260 5.14 35.95 -21.08
N THR A 261 6.02 35.49 -21.96
CA THR A 261 6.40 36.21 -23.18
C THR A 261 5.40 35.97 -24.31
N THR A 262 4.82 34.76 -24.37
CA THR A 262 3.77 34.41 -25.34
C THR A 262 2.35 34.53 -24.78
N SER A 263 2.19 34.67 -23.46
CA SER A 263 0.91 34.63 -22.74
C SER A 263 0.09 33.37 -23.07
N ALA A 264 0.76 32.20 -22.98
CA ALA A 264 0.21 30.91 -23.36
C ALA A 264 0.87 29.76 -22.58
N ASP A 265 0.17 28.63 -22.50
CA ASP A 265 0.66 27.42 -21.83
C ASP A 265 1.66 26.63 -22.70
N ASP A 266 2.78 26.23 -22.11
CA ASP A 266 3.84 25.45 -22.73
C ASP A 266 3.92 24.04 -22.10
N LEU A 267 2.78 23.35 -22.13
CA LEU A 267 2.54 22.07 -21.43
C LEU A 267 3.52 20.97 -21.85
N THR A 268 3.88 20.91 -23.14
CA THR A 268 4.52 19.73 -23.75
C THR A 268 5.87 20.00 -24.43
N THR A 269 6.29 21.25 -24.62
CA THR A 269 7.60 21.55 -25.25
C THR A 269 8.71 21.60 -24.22
N ASN A 270 8.43 22.19 -23.05
CA ASN A 270 9.44 22.47 -22.03
C ASN A 270 9.32 21.59 -20.77
N THR A 271 8.21 20.87 -20.54
CA THR A 271 8.09 19.94 -19.40
C THR A 271 8.20 18.47 -19.83
N SER A 272 8.77 17.65 -18.96
CA SER A 272 8.94 16.20 -19.15
C SER A 272 9.15 15.51 -17.80
N ILE A 273 8.75 14.26 -17.66
CA ILE A 273 9.18 13.43 -16.52
C ILE A 273 10.48 12.72 -16.87
N VAL A 274 11.38 12.64 -15.89
CA VAL A 274 12.65 11.92 -15.97
C VAL A 274 12.76 10.90 -14.85
N SER A 275 13.60 9.88 -15.01
CA SER A 275 13.97 8.97 -13.92
C SER A 275 15.10 9.54 -13.06
N GLY A 276 15.19 9.11 -11.81
CA GLY A 276 16.22 9.53 -10.85
C GLY A 276 15.84 10.78 -10.05
N GLY A 277 14.66 10.76 -9.43
CA GLY A 277 14.21 11.79 -8.50
C GLY A 277 14.96 11.77 -7.15
N ALA A 278 14.40 12.46 -6.17
CA ALA A 278 14.99 12.66 -4.85
C ALA A 278 14.50 11.64 -3.81
N ASP A 279 15.25 11.48 -2.71
CA ASP A 279 14.83 10.69 -1.52
C ASP A 279 14.38 9.24 -1.83
N GLY A 280 14.89 8.65 -2.91
CA GLY A 280 14.53 7.29 -3.35
C GLY A 280 13.26 7.17 -4.19
N SER A 281 12.67 8.30 -4.64
CA SER A 281 11.67 8.29 -5.71
C SER A 281 12.26 7.74 -7.02
N LYS A 282 11.40 7.27 -7.93
CA LYS A 282 11.80 6.76 -9.24
C LYS A 282 11.87 7.88 -10.26
N GLN A 283 10.99 8.88 -10.14
CA GLN A 283 10.72 9.90 -11.14
C GLN A 283 10.80 11.33 -10.56
N ALA A 284 10.94 12.32 -11.44
CA ALA A 284 10.84 13.73 -11.10
C ALA A 284 10.36 14.56 -12.31
N LEU A 285 9.78 15.73 -12.06
CA LEU A 285 9.47 16.71 -13.08
C LEU A 285 10.72 17.46 -13.52
N LYS A 286 10.94 17.57 -14.83
CA LYS A 286 11.96 18.42 -15.46
C LYS A 286 11.28 19.54 -16.25
N VAL A 287 11.71 20.77 -16.00
CA VAL A 287 11.31 21.99 -16.72
C VAL A 287 12.53 22.56 -17.46
N THR A 288 12.37 22.89 -18.73
CA THR A 288 13.42 23.43 -19.60
C THR A 288 13.17 24.92 -19.85
N LEU A 289 13.98 25.77 -19.22
CA LEU A 289 13.81 27.22 -19.16
C LEU A 289 14.63 27.92 -20.25
N LYS A 290 13.96 28.67 -21.13
CA LYS A 290 14.61 29.51 -22.14
C LYS A 290 15.16 30.81 -21.52
N PRO A 291 16.33 31.31 -21.97
CA PRO A 291 16.89 32.60 -21.58
C PRO A 291 15.88 33.76 -21.64
N GLY A 292 15.81 34.57 -20.58
CA GLY A 292 15.03 35.81 -20.54
C GLY A 292 13.50 35.64 -20.53
N VAL A 293 12.98 34.41 -20.55
CA VAL A 293 11.55 34.11 -20.43
C VAL A 293 11.24 33.76 -18.98
N ILE A 294 10.19 34.38 -18.42
CA ILE A 294 9.64 33.95 -17.13
C ILE A 294 8.62 32.83 -17.39
N TYR A 295 8.78 31.74 -16.68
CA TYR A 295 7.83 30.64 -16.65
C TYR A 295 7.16 30.56 -15.28
N GLN A 296 5.86 30.27 -15.25
CA GLN A 296 5.13 29.98 -14.02
C GLN A 296 4.59 28.55 -14.05
N LEU A 297 5.01 27.72 -13.09
CA LEU A 297 4.53 26.35 -12.89
C LEU A 297 3.48 26.33 -11.76
N PHE A 298 2.41 25.56 -11.94
CA PHE A 298 1.25 25.51 -11.05
C PHE A 298 0.64 26.90 -10.85
N THR A 299 0.17 27.50 -11.95
CA THR A 299 -0.52 28.80 -11.93
C THR A 299 -1.84 28.74 -11.18
N ARG A 300 -2.47 29.90 -10.96
CA ARG A 300 -3.81 30.03 -10.36
C ARG A 300 -4.88 29.12 -10.97
N ASP A 301 -4.74 28.74 -12.24
CA ASP A 301 -5.70 27.91 -12.95
C ASP A 301 -5.39 26.39 -12.82
N ASN A 302 -4.39 26.03 -12.00
CA ASN A 302 -3.97 24.65 -11.74
C ASN A 302 -4.91 23.94 -10.74
N TRP A 303 -5.81 23.11 -11.27
CA TRP A 303 -6.72 22.29 -10.49
C TRP A 303 -6.57 20.80 -10.84
N VAL A 304 -6.08 19.96 -9.90
CA VAL A 304 -6.85 18.88 -9.24
C VAL A 304 -6.16 18.53 -7.91
N CYS A 305 -6.92 18.29 -6.83
CA CYS A 305 -6.43 17.81 -5.52
C CYS A 305 -5.24 18.60 -4.93
N ASN A 306 -5.42 19.92 -4.86
CA ASN A 306 -4.62 20.82 -4.02
C ASN A 306 -5.06 20.73 -2.53
N ALA A 307 -4.28 21.31 -1.62
CA ALA A 307 -4.48 21.20 -0.17
C ALA A 307 -5.70 21.97 0.35
N GLN A 308 -6.26 21.50 1.47
CA GLN A 308 -7.41 22.12 2.17
C GLN A 308 -6.95 22.60 3.55
N LEU A 309 -6.60 23.89 3.68
CA LEU A 309 -6.02 24.43 4.92
C LEU A 309 -7.10 25.02 5.84
N VAL A 310 -6.76 25.26 7.10
CA VAL A 310 -7.62 25.95 8.07
C VAL A 310 -6.96 27.27 8.46
N ALA A 311 -7.75 28.35 8.48
CA ALA A 311 -7.24 29.68 8.77
C ALA A 311 -6.63 29.77 10.19
N GLY A 312 -5.44 30.35 10.29
CA GLY A 312 -4.68 30.47 11.53
C GLY A 312 -3.83 29.25 11.91
N GLN A 313 -3.95 28.11 11.21
CA GLN A 313 -3.04 26.97 11.42
C GLN A 313 -1.67 27.18 10.74
N LYS A 314 -0.66 26.49 11.25
CA LYS A 314 0.73 26.54 10.79
C LYS A 314 1.03 25.35 9.87
N TYR A 315 1.75 25.59 8.78
CA TYR A 315 2.04 24.61 7.74
C TYR A 315 3.51 24.68 7.30
N GLU A 316 4.05 23.57 6.83
CA GLU A 316 5.32 23.45 6.12
C GLU A 316 5.00 23.26 4.64
N VAL A 317 5.58 24.06 3.74
CA VAL A 317 5.77 23.62 2.34
C VAL A 317 7.14 22.95 2.26
N SER A 318 7.22 21.81 1.57
CA SER A 318 8.50 21.19 1.23
C SER A 318 8.49 20.61 -0.18
N PHE A 319 9.64 20.64 -0.83
CA PHE A 319 9.87 20.01 -2.13
C PHE A 319 11.37 19.78 -2.32
N TRP A 320 11.74 18.94 -3.27
CA TRP A 320 13.13 18.78 -3.70
C TRP A 320 13.39 19.51 -5.01
N GLN A 321 14.54 20.17 -5.13
CA GLN A 321 14.98 20.76 -6.39
C GLN A 321 16.42 20.39 -6.78
N LYS A 322 16.70 20.43 -8.09
CA LYS A 322 18.03 20.27 -8.70
C LYS A 322 18.06 21.11 -10.01
N THR A 323 19.22 21.54 -10.47
CA THR A 323 19.35 22.24 -11.76
C THR A 323 20.75 22.06 -12.37
N ASP A 324 20.88 22.24 -13.68
CA ASP A 324 22.17 22.41 -14.36
C ASP A 324 22.52 23.88 -14.65
N ALA A 325 21.77 24.83 -14.07
CA ALA A 325 22.09 26.25 -14.11
C ALA A 325 23.51 26.55 -13.59
N ALA A 326 24.14 27.60 -14.13
CA ALA A 326 25.30 28.19 -13.49
C ALA A 326 24.87 28.89 -12.18
N GLU A 327 25.79 28.95 -11.21
CA GLU A 327 25.53 29.61 -9.93
C GLU A 327 25.11 31.08 -10.15
N GLY A 328 23.96 31.48 -9.58
CA GLY A 328 23.37 32.80 -9.78
C GLY A 328 22.70 33.05 -11.13
N SER A 329 22.69 32.11 -12.09
CA SER A 329 22.05 32.31 -13.41
C SER A 329 20.58 31.88 -13.47
N LEU A 330 20.04 31.30 -12.40
CA LEU A 330 18.64 30.90 -12.28
C LEU A 330 17.99 31.63 -11.09
N ILE A 331 16.91 32.35 -11.37
CA ILE A 331 16.04 32.96 -10.37
C ILE A 331 14.84 32.03 -10.15
N VAL A 332 14.56 31.74 -8.88
CA VAL A 332 13.45 30.93 -8.41
C VAL A 332 12.69 31.72 -7.35
N LEU A 333 11.41 31.96 -7.62
CA LEU A 333 10.43 32.37 -6.61
C LEU A 333 9.48 31.18 -6.38
N THR A 334 9.07 30.98 -5.12
CA THR A 334 8.00 30.06 -4.77
C THR A 334 7.05 30.74 -3.80
N GLY A 335 5.74 30.50 -3.94
CA GLY A 335 4.73 31.07 -3.05
C GLY A 335 3.53 30.15 -2.90
N ILE A 336 2.83 30.25 -1.77
CA ILE A 336 1.63 29.45 -1.48
C ILE A 336 0.40 30.31 -1.69
N TYR A 337 -0.50 29.81 -2.54
CA TYR A 337 -1.70 30.50 -2.96
C TYR A 337 -2.93 29.61 -2.74
N ASN A 338 -4.03 30.22 -2.33
CA ASN A 338 -5.38 29.66 -2.44
C ASN A 338 -6.07 30.32 -3.64
N ASN A 339 -6.83 29.56 -4.43
CA ASN A 339 -7.82 30.10 -5.37
C ASN A 339 -8.78 28.97 -5.82
N LEU A 340 -10.09 29.22 -5.79
CA LEU A 340 -11.13 28.29 -6.27
C LEU A 340 -12.21 29.02 -7.09
N PRO A 341 -12.19 28.93 -8.43
CA PRO A 341 -13.18 29.53 -9.31
C PRO A 341 -14.28 28.54 -9.75
N SER A 342 -15.49 29.04 -10.04
CA SER A 342 -16.57 28.30 -10.71
C SER A 342 -16.33 28.05 -12.21
N TRP A 343 -15.21 28.51 -12.76
CA TRP A 343 -14.86 28.40 -14.16
C TRP A 343 -13.39 28.03 -14.34
N SER A 344 -13.08 27.32 -15.43
CA SER A 344 -11.72 27.13 -15.93
C SER A 344 -11.74 27.27 -17.45
N TRP A 345 -10.63 27.69 -18.06
CA TRP A 345 -10.46 27.67 -19.51
C TRP A 345 -10.31 26.24 -20.06
N ASN A 346 -10.09 25.26 -19.19
CA ASN A 346 -10.00 23.84 -19.51
C ASN A 346 -11.36 23.19 -19.25
N GLU A 347 -12.09 22.82 -20.30
CA GLU A 347 -13.46 22.27 -20.24
C GLU A 347 -13.59 21.08 -19.26
N TYR A 348 -12.55 20.25 -19.14
CA TYR A 348 -12.52 19.13 -18.21
C TYR A 348 -12.44 19.58 -16.74
N LEU A 349 -11.71 20.66 -16.46
CA LEU A 349 -11.60 21.23 -15.11
C LEU A 349 -12.85 22.04 -14.74
N GLN A 350 -13.48 22.70 -15.72
CA GLN A 350 -14.73 23.42 -15.51
C GLN A 350 -15.85 22.48 -15.02
N VAL A 351 -16.00 21.32 -15.65
CA VAL A 351 -16.98 20.28 -15.26
C VAL A 351 -16.66 19.69 -13.88
N LEU A 352 -15.37 19.62 -13.50
CA LEU A 352 -14.96 19.11 -12.19
C LEU A 352 -15.14 20.13 -11.05
N ALA A 353 -15.03 21.42 -11.32
CA ALA A 353 -15.14 22.48 -10.32
C ALA A 353 -16.56 22.54 -9.73
N SER A 354 -17.59 22.80 -10.53
CA SER A 354 -18.97 22.91 -10.02
C SER A 354 -19.73 21.59 -10.01
N ASP A 355 -19.80 20.91 -11.16
CA ASP A 355 -20.86 19.93 -11.43
C ASP A 355 -20.57 18.54 -10.86
N HIS A 356 -19.28 18.22 -10.67
CA HIS A 356 -18.82 16.92 -10.18
C HIS A 356 -18.05 16.99 -8.85
N TRP A 357 -17.99 18.15 -8.19
CA TRP A 357 -17.26 18.37 -6.92
C TRP A 357 -17.53 17.27 -5.88
N SER A 358 -18.81 17.03 -5.60
CA SER A 358 -19.29 16.09 -4.58
C SER A 358 -19.02 14.61 -4.89
N ILE A 359 -18.47 14.29 -6.07
CA ILE A 359 -17.97 12.94 -6.40
C ILE A 359 -16.57 12.73 -5.81
N TYR A 360 -15.79 13.81 -5.66
CA TYR A 360 -14.41 13.78 -5.15
C TYR A 360 -14.33 14.27 -3.70
N PHE A 361 -15.20 15.21 -3.32
CA PHE A 361 -15.27 15.82 -1.99
C PHE A 361 -16.72 15.80 -1.47
N PRO A 362 -17.31 14.61 -1.20
CA PRO A 362 -18.73 14.47 -0.88
C PRO A 362 -19.18 15.23 0.38
N ASP A 363 -18.30 15.34 1.37
CA ASP A 363 -18.58 15.96 2.68
C ASP A 363 -18.21 17.45 2.76
N ILE A 364 -17.80 18.07 1.65
CA ILE A 364 -17.30 19.45 1.60
C ILE A 364 -18.14 20.25 0.60
N PRO A 365 -18.73 21.40 0.96
CA PRO A 365 -19.46 22.23 0.00
C PRO A 365 -18.51 22.85 -1.04
N PHE A 366 -18.99 23.03 -2.26
CA PHE A 366 -18.32 23.90 -3.23
C PHE A 366 -18.59 25.36 -2.88
N GLU A 367 -17.54 26.12 -2.60
CA GLU A 367 -17.61 27.56 -2.34
C GLU A 367 -16.47 28.26 -3.11
N GLU A 368 -16.80 29.29 -3.90
CA GLU A 368 -15.78 30.04 -4.65
C GLU A 368 -14.86 30.82 -3.71
N GLN A 369 -13.55 30.68 -3.92
CA GLN A 369 -12.52 31.38 -3.15
C GLN A 369 -11.64 32.24 -4.06
N VAL A 370 -11.56 33.53 -3.78
CA VAL A 370 -10.73 34.47 -4.56
C VAL A 370 -9.28 34.40 -4.10
N GLU A 371 -8.35 34.60 -5.02
CA GLU A 371 -6.92 34.45 -4.79
C GLU A 371 -6.41 35.12 -3.49
N GLU A 372 -5.75 34.33 -2.64
CA GLU A 372 -5.02 34.77 -1.44
C GLU A 372 -3.64 34.12 -1.38
N MET A 373 -2.63 34.82 -0.86
CA MET A 373 -1.24 34.38 -0.78
C MET A 373 -0.78 34.34 0.69
N PHE A 374 -0.25 33.20 1.14
CA PHE A 374 0.13 32.98 2.55
C PHE A 374 1.63 33.03 2.83
N GLY A 375 2.45 32.92 1.80
CA GLY A 375 3.90 32.99 1.89
C GLY A 375 4.51 33.10 0.50
N ILE A 376 5.65 33.78 0.39
CA ILE A 376 6.42 33.90 -0.85
C ILE A 376 7.90 34.11 -0.51
N TRP A 377 8.77 33.37 -1.20
CA TRP A 377 10.22 33.34 -0.99
C TRP A 377 10.93 33.44 -2.35
N SER A 378 12.14 34.00 -2.35
CA SER A 378 13.00 34.13 -3.52
C SER A 378 14.42 33.65 -3.19
N ASN A 379 15.11 33.04 -4.15
CA ASN A 379 16.53 32.73 -3.98
C ASN A 379 17.43 33.96 -4.08
N ILE A 380 16.93 35.10 -4.55
CA ILE A 380 17.64 36.39 -4.62
C ILE A 380 16.90 37.46 -3.81
N GLU A 381 17.55 38.61 -3.60
CA GLU A 381 16.84 39.81 -3.15
C GLU A 381 15.93 40.29 -4.28
N TYR A 382 14.61 40.34 -4.05
CA TYR A 382 13.62 40.52 -5.12
C TYR A 382 12.58 41.61 -4.80
N PRO A 383 12.47 42.69 -5.58
CA PRO A 383 11.45 43.71 -5.39
C PRO A 383 10.07 43.22 -5.84
N LEU A 384 9.15 43.01 -4.88
CA LEU A 384 7.74 42.72 -5.18
C LEU A 384 6.97 44.00 -5.55
N THR A 385 7.31 45.12 -4.93
CA THR A 385 6.72 46.44 -5.19
C THR A 385 7.81 47.51 -5.10
N GLU A 386 7.46 48.79 -5.34
CA GLU A 386 8.34 49.94 -5.11
C GLU A 386 8.79 50.10 -3.64
N THR A 387 8.13 49.41 -2.70
CA THR A 387 8.35 49.56 -1.24
C THR A 387 8.58 48.24 -0.49
N ILE A 388 8.40 47.08 -1.14
CA ILE A 388 8.53 45.75 -0.54
C ILE A 388 9.53 44.93 -1.35
N THR A 389 10.62 44.55 -0.71
CA THR A 389 11.67 43.68 -1.25
C THR A 389 11.74 42.41 -0.40
N LEU A 390 11.70 41.24 -1.04
CA LEU A 390 11.96 39.97 -0.37
C LEU A 390 13.46 39.79 -0.15
N PRO A 391 13.90 39.31 1.04
CA PRO A 391 15.27 38.88 1.24
C PRO A 391 15.54 37.57 0.48
N ALA A 392 16.78 37.39 0.04
CA ALA A 392 17.25 36.11 -0.50
C ALA A 392 17.16 35.01 0.56
N SER A 393 16.51 33.89 0.22
CA SER A 393 16.35 32.71 1.07
C SER A 393 17.40 31.64 0.70
N PRO A 394 18.42 31.38 1.52
CA PRO A 394 19.50 30.43 1.20
C PRO A 394 19.00 28.99 0.98
N GLU A 395 17.87 28.61 1.57
CA GLU A 395 17.22 27.32 1.35
C GLU A 395 16.71 27.19 -0.10
N LEU A 396 16.18 28.26 -0.71
CA LEU A 396 15.70 28.25 -2.09
C LEU A 396 16.82 28.32 -3.14
N MET A 397 18.08 28.55 -2.74
CA MET A 397 19.22 28.54 -3.68
C MET A 397 19.28 27.20 -4.45
N PRO A 398 19.20 27.23 -5.80
CA PRO A 398 19.31 26.02 -6.62
C PRO A 398 20.68 25.35 -6.49
N SER A 399 20.75 24.07 -6.86
CA SER A 399 21.92 23.23 -6.65
C SER A 399 22.08 22.23 -7.79
N ALA A 400 23.33 21.90 -8.11
CA ALA A 400 23.68 20.83 -9.05
C ALA A 400 23.26 19.44 -8.53
N GLU A 401 23.09 19.28 -7.22
CA GLU A 401 22.54 18.07 -6.58
C GLU A 401 21.19 18.29 -5.92
N TRP A 402 20.41 17.21 -5.78
CA TRP A 402 19.09 17.22 -5.15
C TRP A 402 19.17 17.81 -3.73
N LYS A 403 18.46 18.92 -3.53
CA LYS A 403 18.37 19.66 -2.27
C LYS A 403 16.91 19.79 -1.87
N GLN A 404 16.56 19.38 -0.66
CA GLN A 404 15.25 19.64 -0.10
C GLN A 404 15.16 21.12 0.31
N VAL A 405 14.06 21.76 -0.08
CA VAL A 405 13.66 23.10 0.35
C VAL A 405 12.47 22.92 1.28
N ARG A 406 12.42 23.72 2.35
CA ARG A 406 11.33 23.74 3.32
C ARG A 406 11.07 25.17 3.75
N PHE A 407 9.80 25.57 3.89
CA PHE A 407 9.42 26.84 4.51
C PHE A 407 8.18 26.67 5.38
N GLU A 408 8.19 27.29 6.56
CA GLU A 408 7.01 27.39 7.41
C GLU A 408 6.16 28.63 7.03
N PHE A 409 4.83 28.49 7.09
CA PHE A 409 3.89 29.60 6.95
C PHE A 409 2.66 29.40 7.84
N THR A 410 1.92 30.48 8.10
CA THR A 410 0.58 30.42 8.71
C THR A 410 -0.44 30.70 7.61
N ALA A 411 -1.46 29.86 7.49
CA ALA A 411 -2.53 30.10 6.51
C ALA A 411 -3.46 31.22 7.01
N THR A 412 -3.13 32.48 6.73
CA THR A 412 -3.92 33.63 7.20
C THR A 412 -4.94 34.09 6.15
N SER A 413 -6.22 33.96 6.46
CA SER A 413 -7.32 34.56 5.67
C SER A 413 -8.15 35.50 6.54
N ALA A 414 -8.72 36.52 5.90
CA ALA A 414 -9.77 37.38 6.47
C ALA A 414 -11.15 37.11 5.83
N LYS A 415 -11.25 36.16 4.90
CA LYS A 415 -12.47 35.82 4.16
C LYS A 415 -13.00 34.41 4.47
N TYR A 416 -12.09 33.45 4.68
CA TYR A 416 -12.39 32.02 4.72
C TYR A 416 -11.86 31.37 6.00
N GLU A 417 -12.64 30.49 6.64
CA GLU A 417 -12.16 29.63 7.74
C GLU A 417 -11.50 28.35 7.18
N SER A 418 -12.13 27.75 6.17
CA SER A 418 -11.57 26.64 5.38
C SER A 418 -11.05 27.16 4.04
N LEU A 419 -9.78 26.92 3.75
CA LEU A 419 -9.07 27.36 2.55
C LEU A 419 -9.00 26.22 1.53
N LEU A 420 -10.02 26.17 0.68
CA LEU A 420 -10.21 25.16 -0.36
C LEU A 420 -9.31 25.45 -1.56
N ASN A 421 -8.53 24.45 -1.99
CA ASN A 421 -7.64 24.54 -3.16
C ASN A 421 -6.41 25.45 -2.97
N THR A 422 -5.53 25.02 -2.07
CA THR A 422 -4.27 25.71 -1.74
C THR A 422 -3.05 24.97 -2.30
N TYR A 423 -2.20 25.65 -3.07
CA TYR A 423 -1.11 25.07 -3.85
C TYR A 423 0.17 25.91 -3.81
N PRO A 424 1.35 25.29 -4.01
CA PRO A 424 2.58 26.01 -4.29
C PRO A 424 2.67 26.39 -5.77
N GLN A 425 2.88 27.68 -6.07
CA GLN A 425 3.29 28.16 -7.38
C GLN A 425 4.82 28.34 -7.41
N PHE A 426 5.44 28.10 -8.57
CA PHE A 426 6.84 28.45 -8.83
C PHE A 426 6.93 29.44 -9.99
N ALA A 427 7.73 30.49 -9.85
CA ALA A 427 8.10 31.38 -10.95
C ALA A 427 9.61 31.30 -11.19
N LEU A 428 9.99 31.07 -12.45
CA LEU A 428 11.33 30.65 -12.86
C LEU A 428 11.83 31.56 -13.98
N LEU A 429 13.06 32.05 -13.87
CA LEU A 429 13.72 32.86 -14.91
C LEU A 429 15.19 32.48 -15.05
N SER A 430 15.58 32.01 -16.25
CA SER A 430 16.99 31.88 -16.62
C SER A 430 17.53 33.25 -17.05
N ALA A 431 18.47 33.78 -16.28
CA ALA A 431 19.22 35.01 -16.58
C ALA A 431 20.49 34.73 -17.41
N GLY A 432 20.79 33.46 -17.71
CA GLY A 432 21.91 33.06 -18.56
C GLY A 432 21.64 33.24 -20.06
N SER A 433 22.60 32.83 -20.90
CA SER A 433 22.50 32.90 -22.37
C SER A 433 22.20 31.55 -23.04
N ALA A 434 21.83 30.53 -22.27
CA ALA A 434 21.55 29.18 -22.73
C ALA A 434 20.35 28.58 -21.98
N ASP A 435 19.72 27.57 -22.58
CA ASP A 435 18.65 26.80 -21.95
C ASP A 435 19.15 26.16 -20.64
N VAL A 436 18.31 26.22 -19.61
CA VAL A 436 18.58 25.68 -18.26
C VAL A 436 17.52 24.65 -17.91
N ASN A 437 17.92 23.53 -17.33
CA ASN A 437 17.02 22.51 -16.82
C ASN A 437 16.87 22.68 -15.31
N TRP A 438 15.64 22.89 -14.85
CA TRP A 438 15.26 22.86 -13.44
C TRP A 438 14.42 21.61 -13.18
N TYR A 439 14.66 20.96 -12.05
CA TYR A 439 14.05 19.69 -11.67
C TYR A 439 13.34 19.86 -10.33
N LEU A 440 12.14 19.28 -10.21
CA LEU A 440 11.25 19.38 -9.06
C LEU A 440 10.70 17.99 -8.73
N ASP A 441 10.67 17.66 -7.43
CA ASP A 441 10.15 16.38 -6.95
C ASP A 441 9.53 16.49 -5.54
N ASP A 442 8.66 15.53 -5.20
CA ASP A 442 8.08 15.31 -3.87
C ASP A 442 7.54 16.58 -3.19
N ILE A 443 6.63 17.25 -3.88
CA ILE A 443 5.96 18.47 -3.43
C ILE A 443 4.96 18.13 -2.34
N GLN A 444 5.03 18.85 -1.23
CA GLN A 444 4.16 18.69 -0.07
C GLN A 444 3.77 20.04 0.52
N ILE A 445 2.52 20.13 0.99
CA ILE A 445 2.13 21.05 2.06
C ILE A 445 1.75 20.13 3.23
N ASN A 446 2.35 20.33 4.39
CA ASN A 446 2.14 19.51 5.58
C ASN A 446 1.61 20.38 6.74
N LEU A 447 0.63 19.89 7.49
CA LEU A 447 0.15 20.54 8.72
C LEU A 447 1.17 20.33 9.85
N ILE A 448 1.60 21.43 10.47
CA ILE A 448 2.44 21.43 11.66
C ILE A 448 1.51 21.50 12.87
N GLU A 449 1.23 20.33 13.47
CA GLU A 449 0.50 20.24 14.75
C GLU A 449 1.51 20.22 15.90
N GLU A 450 1.50 21.25 16.77
CA GLU A 450 2.17 21.21 18.08
C GLU A 450 1.45 20.23 19.03
#